data_AF-A0A0Q6YQC6-F1
#
_entry.id   AF-A0A0Q6YQC6-F1
#
_cell.length_a   1.000
_cell.length_b   1.000
_cell.length_c   1.000
_cell.angle_alpha   90.00
_cell.angle_beta   90.00
_cell.angle_gamma   90.00
#
_symmetry.space_group_name_H-M   'P 1'
#
loop_
_entity.id
_entity.type
_entity.pdbx_description
1 polymer ?
#
loop_
_entity_poly.entity_id
_entity_poly.type
_entity_poly.pdbx_seq_one_letter_code
_entity_poly.pdbx_strand_id
1 'polypeptide(L)'
;MRHDESPPLDDDLRYGREFSRVLDTALNDLPLRTEFMVAGGVARGSRTRRRRRLALWSTSVSAAAALTAAALLLALPGERGDTMQTVALPDFSVGSDSAPPGKEPVTGAATVALLTELLPGGPSVTKTESRDSDPAYTAVQTYGKVALADGGTVAVWLQGAFVQEPKKSGQDGDAWPGSRQSSKPEVVGPTHMPSSDGLGRHYACRSGDDGCRIAKLGDGSVLLFHERGSGSAAELTADVLRPDGTRVVVTATGTAYRAAQVQALATSKRWQQWVEPRVNDTAEEVGG
;
A
#
# COMPACT_ATOMS: atom_id res chain seq x y z
N MET A 1 -46.15 -33.50 -15.65
CA MET A 1 -44.75 -33.65 -16.10
C MET A 1 -44.59 -32.88 -17.40
N ARG A 2 -44.04 -31.67 -17.33
CA ARG A 2 -43.62 -30.87 -18.50
C ARG A 2 -42.12 -30.63 -18.32
N HIS A 3 -41.34 -31.00 -19.32
CA HIS A 3 -39.90 -30.75 -19.35
C HIS A 3 -39.69 -29.28 -19.72
N ASP A 4 -39.03 -28.52 -18.83
CA ASP A 4 -38.52 -27.18 -19.13
C ASP A 4 -37.27 -27.32 -20.01
N GLU A 5 -37.35 -26.75 -21.21
CA GLU A 5 -36.22 -26.56 -22.12
C GLU A 5 -35.27 -25.48 -21.55
N SER A 6 -34.01 -25.84 -21.39
CA SER A 6 -32.94 -24.90 -21.04
C SER A 6 -32.60 -24.02 -22.25
N PRO A 7 -32.45 -22.69 -22.10
CA PRO A 7 -32.06 -21.81 -23.20
C PRO A 7 -30.61 -22.07 -23.64
N PRO A 8 -30.28 -21.91 -24.93
CA PRO A 8 -28.95 -22.17 -25.46
C PRO A 8 -27.91 -21.12 -25.03
N LEU A 9 -26.71 -21.60 -24.71
CA LEU A 9 -25.48 -20.90 -24.30
C LEU A 9 -24.84 -20.06 -25.44
N ASP A 10 -25.60 -19.22 -26.14
CA ASP A 10 -25.09 -18.46 -27.31
C ASP A 10 -24.58 -17.04 -26.96
N ASP A 11 -24.67 -16.58 -25.71
CA ASP A 11 -24.27 -15.21 -25.33
C ASP A 11 -22.75 -15.00 -25.15
N ASP A 12 -21.97 -16.06 -24.87
CA ASP A 12 -20.52 -15.94 -24.64
C ASP A 12 -19.74 -15.56 -25.91
N LEU A 13 -20.27 -15.85 -27.10
CA LEU A 13 -19.61 -15.52 -28.37
C LEU A 13 -19.85 -14.07 -28.82
N ARG A 14 -20.87 -13.39 -28.29
CA ARG A 14 -21.12 -11.97 -28.61
C ARG A 14 -20.14 -11.05 -27.89
N TYR A 15 -19.81 -11.34 -26.64
CA TYR A 15 -18.92 -10.50 -25.84
C TYR A 15 -17.49 -10.43 -26.40
N GLY A 16 -16.98 -11.54 -26.94
CA GLY A 16 -15.62 -11.61 -27.49
C GLY A 16 -15.39 -10.68 -28.70
N ARG A 17 -16.38 -10.51 -29.58
CA ARG A 17 -16.22 -9.66 -30.78
C ARG A 17 -16.28 -8.17 -30.47
N GLU A 18 -17.13 -7.76 -29.54
CA GLU A 18 -17.21 -6.35 -29.15
C GLU A 18 -15.95 -5.91 -28.41
N PHE A 19 -15.42 -6.77 -27.54
CA PHE A 19 -14.17 -6.49 -26.83
C PHE A 19 -13.00 -6.29 -27.81
N SER A 20 -12.83 -7.16 -28.80
CA SER A 20 -11.77 -7.02 -29.81
C SER A 20 -11.91 -5.73 -30.62
N ARG A 21 -13.14 -5.30 -30.95
CA ARG A 21 -13.35 -4.02 -31.66
C ARG A 21 -13.00 -2.80 -30.82
N VAL A 22 -13.35 -2.81 -29.53
CA VAL A 22 -13.02 -1.71 -28.62
C VAL A 22 -11.51 -1.61 -28.42
N LEU A 23 -10.82 -2.74 -28.30
CA LEU A 23 -9.36 -2.80 -28.18
C LEU A 23 -8.64 -2.29 -29.44
N ASP A 24 -9.07 -2.72 -30.63
CA ASP A 24 -8.49 -2.23 -31.88
C ASP A 24 -8.74 -0.73 -32.09
N THR A 25 -9.90 -0.23 -31.69
CA THR A 25 -10.20 1.21 -31.78
C THR A 25 -9.33 2.00 -30.80
N ALA A 26 -9.19 1.54 -29.56
CA ALA A 26 -8.36 2.18 -28.55
C ALA A 26 -6.86 2.15 -28.91
N LEU A 27 -6.37 1.08 -29.53
CA LEU A 27 -4.98 0.96 -29.97
C LEU A 27 -4.67 1.86 -31.18
N ASN A 28 -5.62 2.05 -32.09
CA ASN A 28 -5.44 2.92 -33.26
C ASN A 28 -5.53 4.41 -32.91
N ASP A 29 -6.24 4.76 -31.82
CA ASP A 29 -6.40 6.16 -31.39
C ASP A 29 -5.26 6.65 -30.46
N LEU A 30 -4.34 5.75 -30.08
CA LEU A 30 -3.14 6.15 -29.38
C LEU A 30 -2.19 6.85 -30.35
N PRO A 31 -1.76 8.10 -30.09
CA PRO A 31 -0.74 8.76 -30.88
C PRO A 31 0.60 8.05 -30.65
N LEU A 32 0.87 7.01 -31.43
CA LEU A 32 2.14 6.29 -31.52
C LEU A 32 3.19 7.19 -32.18
N ARG A 33 3.47 8.34 -31.57
CA ARG A 33 4.60 9.18 -31.94
C ARG A 33 5.84 8.57 -31.31
N THR A 34 6.45 7.63 -32.05
CA THR A 34 7.73 6.96 -31.77
C THR A 34 8.82 7.93 -31.32
N GLU A 35 8.77 9.17 -31.79
CA GLU A 35 9.65 10.29 -31.42
C GLU A 35 9.68 10.57 -29.90
N PHE A 36 8.54 10.47 -29.20
CA PHE A 36 8.47 10.72 -27.75
C PHE A 36 9.02 9.54 -26.93
N MET A 37 8.89 8.31 -27.43
CA MET A 37 9.48 7.13 -26.78
C MET A 37 11.02 7.15 -26.89
N VAL A 38 11.56 7.56 -28.04
CA VAL A 38 13.00 7.71 -28.22
C VAL A 38 13.55 8.88 -27.37
N ALA A 39 12.85 10.02 -27.33
CA ALA A 39 13.25 11.16 -26.50
C ALA A 39 13.24 10.82 -25.00
N GLY A 40 12.23 10.07 -24.52
CA GLY A 40 12.16 9.58 -23.14
C GLY A 40 13.29 8.60 -22.80
N GLY A 41 13.67 7.72 -23.73
CA GLY A 41 14.79 6.79 -23.58
C GLY A 41 16.16 7.49 -23.51
N VAL A 42 16.40 8.49 -24.36
CA VAL A 42 17.66 9.25 -24.39
C VAL A 42 17.82 10.14 -23.14
N ALA A 43 16.74 10.73 -22.64
CA ALA A 43 16.76 11.52 -21.40
C ALA A 43 17.08 10.65 -20.16
N ARG A 44 16.63 9.39 -20.13
CA ARG A 44 16.94 8.44 -19.04
C ARG A 44 18.40 7.97 -19.08
N GLY A 45 18.97 7.79 -20.28
CA GLY A 45 20.37 7.39 -20.48
C GLY A 45 21.40 8.48 -20.14
N SER A 46 21.07 9.76 -20.33
CA SER A 46 22.00 10.87 -20.04
C SER A 46 22.15 11.15 -18.54
N ARG A 47 21.07 11.00 -17.75
CA ARG A 47 21.10 11.18 -16.28
C ARG A 47 21.92 10.10 -15.55
N THR A 48 21.83 8.85 -15.99
CA THR A 48 22.62 7.75 -15.43
C THR A 48 24.11 7.89 -15.72
N ARG A 49 24.50 8.41 -16.91
CA ARG A 49 25.91 8.70 -17.22
C ARG A 49 26.50 9.87 -16.42
N ARG A 50 25.72 10.92 -16.12
CA ARG A 50 26.18 12.04 -15.26
C ARG A 50 26.48 11.62 -13.83
N ARG A 51 25.66 10.75 -13.22
CA ARG A 51 25.89 10.24 -11.86
C ARG A 51 27.18 9.41 -11.76
N ARG A 52 27.48 8.59 -12.78
CA ARG A 52 28.74 7.82 -12.82
C ARG A 52 29.98 8.69 -12.96
N ARG A 53 29.89 9.86 -13.63
CA ARG A 53 31.01 10.78 -13.71
C ARG A 53 31.27 11.46 -12.37
N LEU A 54 30.26 11.91 -11.63
CA LEU A 54 30.49 12.56 -10.33
C LEU A 54 31.12 11.65 -9.26
N ALA A 55 30.90 10.33 -9.33
CA ALA A 55 31.56 9.36 -8.45
C ALA A 55 33.07 9.18 -8.72
N LEU A 56 33.56 9.62 -9.88
CA LEU A 56 34.98 9.48 -10.27
C LEU A 56 35.83 10.72 -9.93
N TRP A 57 35.23 11.84 -9.51
CA TRP A 57 35.97 13.08 -9.20
C TRP A 57 36.18 13.32 -7.69
N SER A 58 35.65 12.47 -6.81
CA SER A 58 35.88 12.59 -5.35
C SER A 58 37.12 11.84 -4.84
N THR A 59 37.92 11.24 -5.74
CA THR A 59 39.17 10.56 -5.38
C THR A 59 40.37 11.44 -5.72
N SER A 60 40.57 12.56 -5.02
CA SER A 60 41.83 13.32 -5.13
C SER A 60 42.07 14.40 -4.06
N VAL A 61 41.75 14.19 -2.78
CA VAL A 61 42.50 14.80 -1.66
C VAL A 61 42.40 13.91 -0.42
N SER A 62 43.37 13.02 -0.19
CA SER A 62 43.82 12.48 1.11
C SER A 62 44.91 11.41 0.89
N ALA A 63 46.02 11.81 0.28
CA ALA A 63 47.21 10.98 0.13
C ALA A 63 48.15 11.21 1.32
N ALA A 64 47.89 10.55 2.47
CA ALA A 64 48.87 10.45 3.57
C ALA A 64 48.54 9.38 4.65
N ALA A 65 47.69 8.38 4.37
CA ALA A 65 47.40 7.30 5.34
C ALA A 65 47.35 5.90 4.69
N ALA A 66 48.16 5.70 3.64
CA ALA A 66 48.31 4.40 2.99
C ALA A 66 49.68 3.84 3.36
N LEU A 67 49.72 2.89 4.31
CA LEU A 67 50.66 1.76 4.32
C LEU A 67 50.33 0.65 5.34
N THR A 68 49.23 0.73 6.11
CA THR A 68 48.76 -0.37 6.99
C THR A 68 47.37 -0.94 6.65
N ALA A 69 46.72 -0.49 5.58
CA ALA A 69 45.40 -0.98 5.16
C ALA A 69 45.41 -1.74 3.82
N ALA A 70 46.58 -2.21 3.37
CA ALA A 70 46.74 -2.88 2.08
C ALA A 70 46.54 -4.42 2.11
N ALA A 71 46.07 -4.99 3.23
CA ALA A 71 45.84 -6.43 3.37
C ALA A 71 44.35 -6.86 3.31
N LEU A 72 43.40 -5.92 3.15
CA LEU A 72 41.95 -6.23 3.18
C LEU A 72 41.18 -5.94 1.88
N LEU A 73 41.85 -5.51 0.80
CA LEU A 73 41.20 -5.19 -0.48
C LEU A 73 41.56 -6.15 -1.62
N LEU A 74 41.72 -7.44 -1.29
CA LEU A 74 41.60 -8.54 -2.26
C LEU A 74 40.23 -9.25 -2.10
N ALA A 75 39.16 -8.49 -1.85
CA ALA A 75 37.80 -8.98 -1.99
C ALA A 75 37.37 -8.86 -3.45
N LEU A 76 37.28 -10.03 -4.08
CA LEU A 76 36.88 -10.34 -5.45
C LEU A 76 35.68 -9.50 -5.98
N PRO A 77 35.63 -9.18 -7.29
CA PRO A 77 34.39 -8.78 -7.95
C PRO A 77 33.57 -10.06 -8.22
N GLY A 78 32.70 -10.45 -7.31
CA GLY A 78 31.87 -11.64 -7.47
C GLY A 78 30.77 -11.70 -6.42
N GLU A 79 29.55 -11.95 -6.89
CA GLU A 79 28.29 -12.01 -6.13
C GLU A 79 27.77 -10.70 -5.54
N ARG A 80 26.98 -9.98 -6.35
CA ARG A 80 25.83 -9.23 -5.81
C ARG A 80 24.85 -10.27 -5.24
N GLY A 81 25.13 -10.76 -4.03
CA GLY A 81 24.19 -11.56 -3.27
C GLY A 81 22.88 -10.80 -3.14
N ASP A 82 21.76 -11.50 -3.33
CA ASP A 82 20.40 -11.00 -3.16
C ASP A 82 20.15 -10.70 -1.68
N THR A 83 20.78 -9.64 -1.20
CA THR A 83 20.79 -9.27 0.21
C THR A 83 19.51 -8.50 0.50
N MET A 84 18.65 -9.08 1.32
CA MET A 84 17.43 -8.43 1.79
C MET A 84 17.74 -7.64 3.05
N GLN A 85 17.36 -6.36 3.07
CA GLN A 85 17.30 -5.56 4.27
C GLN A 85 16.01 -5.93 5.01
N THR A 86 16.18 -6.41 6.24
CA THR A 86 15.07 -6.77 7.13
C THR A 86 15.22 -6.01 8.44
N VAL A 87 14.10 -5.81 9.13
CA VAL A 87 14.06 -5.22 10.48
C VAL A 87 13.34 -6.20 11.39
N ALA A 88 13.79 -6.31 12.63
CA ALA A 88 13.10 -7.11 13.64
C ALA A 88 11.67 -6.58 13.83
N LEU A 89 10.69 -7.45 13.57
CA LEU A 89 9.28 -7.15 13.77
C LEU A 89 8.99 -6.82 15.25
N PRO A 90 7.92 -6.06 15.53
CA PRO A 90 7.45 -5.85 16.89
C PRO A 90 7.14 -7.17 17.59
N ASP A 91 7.21 -7.18 18.92
CA ASP A 91 6.68 -8.26 19.73
C ASP A 91 5.17 -8.01 19.93
N PHE A 92 4.35 -8.95 19.46
CA PHE A 92 2.89 -8.84 19.50
C PHE A 92 2.26 -9.54 20.70
N SER A 93 3.06 -10.07 21.63
CA SER A 93 2.57 -10.78 22.83
C SER A 93 1.72 -9.93 23.77
N VAL A 94 1.73 -8.60 23.60
CA VAL A 94 1.08 -7.63 24.50
C VAL A 94 -0.23 -7.05 23.91
N GLY A 95 -0.63 -7.46 22.70
CA GLY A 95 -1.85 -6.97 22.06
C GLY A 95 -3.12 -7.41 22.79
N SER A 96 -4.09 -6.51 22.96
CA SER A 96 -5.43 -6.84 23.48
C SER A 96 -6.46 -6.84 22.34
N ASP A 97 -7.17 -7.96 22.23
CA ASP A 97 -8.09 -8.24 21.12
C ASP A 97 -9.49 -7.67 21.35
N SER A 98 -9.76 -7.32 22.61
CA SER A 98 -11.04 -6.80 23.03
C SER A 98 -11.06 -5.30 22.96
N ALA A 99 -12.17 -4.76 22.46
CA ALA A 99 -12.49 -3.35 22.63
C ALA A 99 -12.35 -2.96 24.11
N PRO A 100 -11.62 -1.87 24.42
CA PRO A 100 -11.63 -1.31 25.76
C PRO A 100 -13.05 -0.97 26.20
N PRO A 101 -13.37 -1.00 27.51
CA PRO A 101 -14.70 -0.65 28.00
C PRO A 101 -15.18 0.72 27.50
N GLY A 102 -16.38 0.77 26.93
CA GLY A 102 -16.99 1.99 26.39
C GLY A 102 -16.39 2.49 25.07
N LYS A 103 -15.54 1.69 24.41
CA LYS A 103 -15.06 1.95 23.05
C LYS A 103 -15.69 0.98 22.06
N GLU A 104 -15.72 1.39 20.80
CA GLU A 104 -16.26 0.61 19.68
C GLU A 104 -15.30 0.62 18.49
N PRO A 105 -15.45 -0.32 17.53
CA PRO A 105 -14.64 -0.30 16.30
C PRO A 105 -14.74 1.05 15.60
N VAL A 106 -13.63 1.58 15.09
CA VAL A 106 -13.70 2.74 14.19
C VAL A 106 -14.43 2.35 12.90
N THR A 107 -15.27 3.26 12.38
CA THR A 107 -15.95 3.09 11.08
C THR A 107 -15.11 3.60 9.92
N GLY A 108 -15.44 3.19 8.70
CA GLY A 108 -14.85 3.73 7.48
C GLY A 108 -15.09 5.24 7.33
N ALA A 109 -16.26 5.73 7.75
CA ALA A 109 -16.55 7.16 7.77
C ALA A 109 -15.59 7.92 8.72
N ALA A 110 -15.41 7.44 9.94
CA ALA A 110 -14.45 8.01 10.89
C ALA A 110 -13.01 7.95 10.38
N THR A 111 -12.64 6.88 9.68
CA THR A 111 -11.33 6.75 9.03
C THR A 111 -11.13 7.81 7.93
N VAL A 112 -12.14 8.10 7.11
CA VAL A 112 -12.09 9.18 6.11
C VAL A 112 -12.02 10.56 6.76
N ALA A 113 -12.82 10.80 7.80
CA ALA A 113 -12.82 12.07 8.52
C ALA A 113 -11.44 12.36 9.12
N LEU A 114 -10.86 11.36 9.80
CA LEU A 114 -9.51 11.46 10.34
C LEU A 114 -8.45 11.62 9.25
N LEU A 115 -8.56 10.90 8.13
CA LEU A 115 -7.65 11.07 7.00
C LEU A 115 -7.67 12.52 6.50
N THR A 116 -8.86 13.07 6.30
CA THR A 116 -9.08 14.43 5.81
C THR A 116 -8.46 15.47 6.73
N GLU A 117 -8.64 15.31 8.05
CA GLU A 117 -8.05 16.19 9.05
C GLU A 117 -6.52 16.13 9.10
N LEU A 118 -5.95 14.94 8.85
CA LEU A 118 -4.50 14.73 8.87
C LEU A 118 -3.80 15.21 7.59
N LEU A 119 -4.54 15.49 6.51
CA LEU A 119 -3.94 15.90 5.23
C LEU A 119 -3.11 17.20 5.38
N PRO A 120 -1.83 17.19 4.97
CA PRO A 120 -0.98 18.37 5.06
C PRO A 120 -1.55 19.57 4.31
N GLY A 121 -1.68 20.70 5.02
CA GLY A 121 -2.12 21.96 4.44
C GLY A 121 -3.64 22.08 4.24
N GLY A 122 -4.44 21.10 4.68
CA GLY A 122 -5.90 21.14 4.58
C GLY A 122 -6.41 21.34 3.14
N PRO A 123 -6.00 20.49 2.18
CA PRO A 123 -6.42 20.64 0.79
C PRO A 123 -7.93 20.42 0.64
N SER A 124 -8.52 21.02 -0.39
CA SER A 124 -9.90 20.77 -0.75
C SER A 124 -10.09 19.32 -1.21
N VAL A 125 -10.97 18.60 -0.51
CA VAL A 125 -11.41 17.24 -0.86
C VAL A 125 -12.60 17.33 -1.81
N THR A 126 -12.52 16.64 -2.94
CA THR A 126 -13.58 16.64 -3.98
C THR A 126 -14.45 15.39 -3.94
N LYS A 127 -13.92 14.28 -3.43
CA LYS A 127 -14.63 13.02 -3.29
C LYS A 127 -14.06 12.20 -2.14
N THR A 128 -14.92 11.47 -1.45
CA THR A 128 -14.55 10.50 -0.43
C THR A 128 -15.08 9.10 -0.78
N GLU A 129 -14.38 8.08 -0.35
CA GLU A 129 -14.78 6.67 -0.42
C GLU A 129 -14.43 6.02 0.93
N SER A 130 -15.36 5.31 1.55
CA SER A 130 -15.15 4.62 2.82
C SER A 130 -15.62 3.17 2.74
N ARG A 131 -15.06 2.32 3.60
CA ARG A 131 -15.54 0.96 3.86
C ARG A 131 -15.36 0.62 5.33
N ASP A 132 -16.43 0.10 5.93
CA ASP A 132 -16.42 -0.40 7.30
C ASP A 132 -15.78 -1.79 7.40
N SER A 133 -15.50 -2.17 8.64
CA SER A 133 -15.11 -3.53 8.99
C SER A 133 -16.21 -4.51 8.60
N ASP A 134 -15.84 -5.62 7.98
CA ASP A 134 -16.79 -6.71 7.74
C ASP A 134 -17.13 -7.36 9.09
N PRO A 135 -18.43 -7.43 9.47
CA PRO A 135 -18.85 -7.95 10.77
C PRO A 135 -18.50 -9.43 10.98
N ALA A 136 -18.14 -10.17 9.93
CA ALA A 136 -17.62 -11.53 10.04
C ALA A 136 -16.22 -11.59 10.68
N TYR A 137 -15.49 -10.47 10.72
CA TYR A 137 -14.17 -10.39 11.31
C TYR A 137 -14.24 -9.74 12.69
N THR A 138 -13.58 -10.34 13.67
CA THR A 138 -13.42 -9.76 15.01
C THR A 138 -12.44 -8.57 15.01
N ALA A 139 -11.55 -8.53 14.02
CA ALA A 139 -10.56 -7.49 13.86
C ALA A 139 -11.13 -6.29 13.08
N VAL A 140 -10.78 -5.09 13.51
CA VAL A 140 -11.15 -3.84 12.82
C VAL A 140 -10.44 -3.75 11.47
N GLN A 141 -11.18 -3.46 10.40
CA GLN A 141 -10.67 -3.36 9.04
C GLN A 141 -11.38 -2.25 8.30
N THR A 142 -10.85 -1.03 8.37
CA THR A 142 -11.47 0.10 7.70
C THR A 142 -10.62 0.60 6.55
N TYR A 143 -11.30 1.17 5.57
CA TYR A 143 -10.70 1.85 4.44
C TYR A 143 -11.27 3.25 4.33
N GLY A 144 -10.41 4.20 4.05
CA GLY A 144 -10.79 5.55 3.66
C GLY A 144 -9.96 6.03 2.49
N LYS A 145 -10.58 6.73 1.56
CA LYS A 145 -9.90 7.38 0.44
C LYS A 145 -10.51 8.74 0.17
N VAL A 146 -9.64 9.67 -0.15
CA VAL A 146 -9.96 11.06 -0.49
C VAL A 146 -9.35 11.40 -1.84
N ALA A 147 -10.15 12.01 -2.71
CA ALA A 147 -9.69 12.65 -3.93
C ALA A 147 -9.51 14.15 -3.67
N LEU A 148 -8.40 14.70 -4.13
CA LEU A 148 -8.02 16.09 -3.92
C LEU A 148 -8.36 16.93 -5.16
N ALA A 149 -8.50 18.24 -4.97
CA ALA A 149 -8.78 19.17 -6.06
C ALA A 149 -7.66 19.26 -7.12
N ASP A 150 -6.43 18.86 -6.78
CA ASP A 150 -5.30 18.77 -7.72
C ASP A 150 -5.31 17.48 -8.58
N GLY A 151 -6.32 16.62 -8.39
CA GLY A 151 -6.47 15.35 -9.10
C GLY A 151 -5.74 14.17 -8.42
N GLY A 152 -4.99 14.41 -7.35
CA GLY A 152 -4.35 13.36 -6.57
C GLY A 152 -5.32 12.60 -5.68
N THR A 153 -4.90 11.42 -5.22
CA THR A 153 -5.66 10.62 -4.26
C THR A 153 -4.79 10.20 -3.09
N VAL A 154 -5.41 10.13 -1.92
CA VAL A 154 -4.78 9.58 -0.71
C VAL A 154 -5.74 8.54 -0.14
N ALA A 155 -5.23 7.36 0.15
CA ALA A 155 -5.98 6.27 0.73
C ALA A 155 -5.29 5.77 2.00
N VAL A 156 -6.08 5.32 2.95
CA VAL A 156 -5.64 4.67 4.19
C VAL A 156 -6.38 3.36 4.36
N TRP A 157 -5.62 2.32 4.71
CA TRP A 157 -6.13 1.07 5.25
C TRP A 157 -5.69 0.95 6.70
N LEU A 158 -6.65 0.76 7.59
CA LEU A 158 -6.42 0.54 9.01
C LEU A 158 -6.87 -0.87 9.36
N GLN A 159 -5.94 -1.68 9.85
CA GLN A 159 -6.18 -3.05 10.25
C GLN A 159 -5.79 -3.22 11.73
N GLY A 160 -6.75 -3.56 12.56
CA GLY A 160 -6.55 -3.99 13.93
C GLY A 160 -6.16 -5.46 14.01
N ALA A 161 -5.53 -5.88 15.12
CA ALA A 161 -5.16 -7.27 15.40
C ALA A 161 -4.48 -8.00 14.22
N PHE A 162 -3.64 -7.30 13.44
CA PHE A 162 -3.16 -7.74 12.13
C PHE A 162 -2.39 -9.08 12.16
N VAL A 163 -1.74 -9.38 13.28
CA VAL A 163 -0.85 -10.54 13.43
C VAL A 163 -1.60 -11.78 13.93
N GLN A 164 -2.88 -11.62 14.25
CA GLN A 164 -3.66 -12.74 14.75
C GLN A 164 -4.20 -13.55 13.61
N GLU A 165 -4.00 -14.86 13.70
CA GLU A 165 -4.69 -15.78 12.82
C GLU A 165 -6.19 -15.53 12.98
N PRO A 166 -6.94 -15.33 11.87
CA PRO A 166 -8.39 -15.34 11.98
C PRO A 166 -8.73 -16.66 12.65
N LYS A 167 -9.39 -16.60 13.82
CA LYS A 167 -9.96 -17.80 14.41
C LYS A 167 -10.81 -18.40 13.32
N LYS A 168 -10.35 -19.50 12.71
CA LYS A 168 -11.16 -20.29 11.80
C LYS A 168 -12.42 -20.56 12.61
N SER A 169 -13.49 -19.83 12.33
CA SER A 169 -14.79 -20.13 12.90
C SER A 169 -14.97 -21.58 12.50
N GLY A 170 -15.01 -22.49 13.48
CA GLY A 170 -15.18 -23.93 13.27
C GLY A 170 -16.55 -24.27 12.68
N GLN A 171 -17.13 -23.36 11.93
CA GLN A 171 -18.27 -23.51 11.07
C GLN A 171 -17.77 -24.12 9.76
N ASP A 172 -17.34 -25.38 9.84
CA ASP A 172 -17.50 -26.36 8.75
C ASP A 172 -19.02 -26.67 8.58
N GLY A 173 -19.85 -25.63 8.63
CA GLY A 173 -21.30 -25.70 8.59
C GLY A 173 -21.73 -25.50 7.15
N ASP A 174 -22.04 -26.61 6.49
CA ASP A 174 -22.92 -26.76 5.34
C ASP A 174 -22.99 -25.55 4.40
N ALA A 175 -22.25 -25.66 3.29
CA ALA A 175 -22.36 -24.76 2.15
C ALA A 175 -23.83 -24.55 1.77
N TRP A 176 -24.37 -23.37 2.08
CA TRP A 176 -25.72 -22.98 1.66
C TRP A 176 -25.77 -22.96 0.12
N PRO A 177 -26.62 -23.78 -0.53
CA PRO A 177 -26.76 -23.77 -1.97
C PRO A 177 -27.56 -22.53 -2.37
N GLY A 178 -26.87 -21.42 -2.64
CA GLY A 178 -27.54 -20.19 -3.10
C GLY A 178 -26.78 -18.89 -3.00
N SER A 179 -25.56 -18.83 -2.44
CA SER A 179 -24.78 -17.59 -2.42
C SER A 179 -24.27 -17.26 -3.83
N ARG A 180 -25.09 -16.56 -4.61
CA ARG A 180 -24.66 -15.93 -5.86
C ARG A 180 -23.52 -14.96 -5.53
N GLN A 181 -22.34 -15.24 -6.07
CA GLN A 181 -21.22 -14.29 -6.10
C GLN A 181 -21.72 -13.01 -6.79
N SER A 182 -22.02 -11.97 -6.01
CA SER A 182 -22.26 -10.66 -6.59
C SER A 182 -20.94 -10.21 -7.21
N SER A 183 -20.93 -10.01 -8.52
CA SER A 183 -19.82 -9.57 -9.37
C SER A 183 -19.40 -8.11 -9.12
N LYS A 184 -19.45 -7.64 -7.88
CA LYS A 184 -18.87 -6.35 -7.52
C LYS A 184 -17.35 -6.46 -7.70
N PRO A 185 -16.71 -5.59 -8.50
CA PRO A 185 -15.26 -5.60 -8.65
C PRO A 185 -14.63 -5.48 -7.27
N GLU A 186 -13.85 -6.49 -6.89
CA GLU A 186 -13.13 -6.55 -5.64
C GLU A 186 -12.14 -5.38 -5.63
N VAL A 187 -12.38 -4.39 -4.77
CA VAL A 187 -11.35 -3.40 -4.45
C VAL A 187 -10.20 -4.22 -3.87
N VAL A 188 -9.10 -4.34 -4.63
CA VAL A 188 -7.88 -5.05 -4.23
C VAL A 188 -7.31 -4.33 -3.01
N GLY A 189 -7.79 -4.71 -1.83
CA GLY A 189 -7.29 -4.25 -0.55
C GLY A 189 -6.04 -5.04 -0.14
N PRO A 190 -5.25 -4.53 0.81
CA PRO A 190 -4.18 -5.30 1.41
C PRO A 190 -4.78 -6.53 2.08
N THR A 191 -4.49 -7.71 1.51
CA THR A 191 -4.91 -9.00 2.05
C THR A 191 -4.38 -9.13 3.49
N HIS A 192 -5.22 -9.64 4.40
CA HIS A 192 -4.74 -10.09 5.71
C HIS A 192 -3.62 -11.10 5.52
N MET A 193 -2.48 -10.86 6.16
CA MET A 193 -1.38 -11.81 6.11
C MET A 193 -1.48 -12.77 7.29
N PRO A 194 -1.71 -14.07 7.04
CA PRO A 194 -2.09 -14.99 8.10
C PRO A 194 -0.92 -15.51 8.95
N SER A 195 0.34 -15.16 8.66
CA SER A 195 1.48 -15.67 9.45
C SER A 195 2.62 -14.67 9.65
N SER A 196 3.28 -14.81 10.80
CA SER A 196 4.53 -14.11 11.15
C SER A 196 5.63 -14.30 10.11
N ASP A 197 5.71 -15.49 9.51
CA ASP A 197 6.65 -15.79 8.42
C ASP A 197 6.32 -15.02 7.13
N GLY A 198 5.03 -14.78 6.86
CA GLY A 198 4.59 -13.92 5.76
C GLY A 198 4.94 -12.46 6.01
N LEU A 199 4.76 -12.00 7.24
CA LEU A 199 5.12 -10.66 7.70
C LEU A 199 6.61 -10.36 7.49
N GLY A 200 7.51 -11.26 7.87
CA GLY A 200 8.95 -11.05 7.71
C GLY A 200 9.38 -10.87 6.25
N ARG A 201 8.71 -11.56 5.32
CA ARG A 201 8.95 -11.39 3.88
C ARG A 201 8.36 -10.10 3.31
N HIS A 202 7.20 -9.68 3.82
CA HIS A 202 6.56 -8.42 3.42
C HIS A 202 7.35 -7.21 3.90
N TYR A 203 7.81 -7.22 5.15
CA TYR A 203 8.66 -6.17 5.73
C TYR A 203 10.14 -6.43 5.40
N ALA A 204 10.45 -6.46 4.11
CA ALA A 204 11.81 -6.57 3.62
C ALA A 204 12.00 -5.69 2.37
N CYS A 205 13.18 -5.07 2.27
CA CYS A 205 13.60 -4.34 1.08
C CYS A 205 14.78 -5.03 0.41
N ARG A 206 14.76 -5.15 -0.91
CA ARG A 206 15.92 -5.64 -1.65
C ARG A 206 17.05 -4.60 -1.58
N SER A 207 18.28 -5.03 -1.29
CA SER A 207 19.42 -4.10 -1.28
C SER A 207 19.62 -3.45 -2.65
N GLY A 208 19.75 -2.13 -2.65
CA GLY A 208 19.90 -1.31 -3.86
C GLY A 208 18.58 -0.88 -4.52
N ASP A 209 17.43 -1.22 -3.93
CA ASP A 209 16.15 -0.61 -4.31
C ASP A 209 15.98 0.76 -3.64
N ASP A 210 16.34 1.83 -4.35
CA ASP A 210 16.21 3.22 -3.86
C ASP A 210 14.75 3.61 -3.54
N GLY A 211 13.78 2.88 -4.10
CA GLY A 211 12.35 3.07 -3.90
C GLY A 211 11.80 2.33 -2.68
N CYS A 212 12.57 1.45 -2.04
CA CYS A 212 12.15 0.71 -0.85
C CYS A 212 12.99 1.13 0.37
N ARG A 213 12.32 1.50 1.46
CA ARG A 213 13.01 1.82 2.73
C ARG A 213 12.28 1.16 3.86
N ILE A 214 13.02 0.52 4.75
CA ILE A 214 12.49 -0.08 5.97
C ILE A 214 13.22 0.48 7.18
N ALA A 215 12.48 0.79 8.25
CA ALA A 215 13.05 1.36 9.47
C ALA A 215 12.27 0.92 10.71
N LYS A 216 12.99 0.76 11.82
CA LYS A 216 12.39 0.66 13.15
C LYS A 216 12.19 2.07 13.73
N LEU A 217 11.00 2.36 14.21
CA LEU A 217 10.66 3.63 14.85
C LEU A 217 10.98 3.57 16.35
N GLY A 218 11.08 4.75 16.98
CA GLY A 218 11.43 4.86 18.40
C GLY A 218 10.41 4.28 19.37
N ASP A 219 9.17 4.06 18.91
CA ASP A 219 8.09 3.40 19.67
C ASP A 219 8.04 1.88 19.46
N GLY A 220 9.01 1.31 18.72
CA GLY A 220 9.06 -0.12 18.41
C GLY A 220 8.29 -0.52 17.15
N SER A 221 7.54 0.38 16.53
CA SER A 221 6.86 0.12 15.25
C SER A 221 7.86 -0.10 14.12
N VAL A 222 7.43 -0.79 13.06
CA VAL A 222 8.18 -0.95 11.81
C VAL A 222 7.48 -0.16 10.72
N LEU A 223 8.24 0.69 10.03
CA LEU A 223 7.79 1.42 8.85
C LEU A 223 8.45 0.80 7.61
N LEU A 224 7.63 0.39 6.66
CA LEU A 224 8.01 0.04 5.30
C LEU A 224 7.49 1.14 4.36
N PHE A 225 8.37 1.71 3.56
CA PHE A 225 8.06 2.77 2.61
C PHE A 225 8.42 2.33 1.20
N HIS A 226 7.48 2.51 0.27
CA HIS A 226 7.66 2.26 -1.14
C HIS A 226 7.37 3.51 -1.96
N GLU A 227 8.22 3.78 -2.94
CA GLU A 227 8.00 4.75 -4.01
C GLU A 227 8.00 4.00 -5.34
N ARG A 228 6.84 3.99 -6.01
CA ARG A 228 6.70 3.40 -7.34
C ARG A 228 6.50 4.50 -8.37
N GLY A 229 7.36 4.52 -9.39
CA GLY A 229 7.34 5.55 -10.43
C GLY A 229 8.38 6.64 -10.18
N SER A 230 8.16 7.84 -10.73
CA SER A 230 9.07 8.96 -10.54
C SER A 230 8.37 10.30 -10.78
N GLY A 231 8.76 11.33 -10.03
CA GLY A 231 8.22 12.68 -10.20
C GLY A 231 6.80 12.81 -9.67
N SER A 232 5.99 13.68 -10.29
CA SER A 232 4.62 13.96 -9.85
C SER A 232 3.63 12.81 -10.05
N ALA A 233 4.01 11.79 -10.82
CA ALA A 233 3.22 10.58 -11.03
C ALA A 233 3.65 9.42 -10.11
N ALA A 234 4.55 9.67 -9.14
CA ALA A 234 4.95 8.65 -8.19
C ALA A 234 3.78 8.26 -7.28
N GLU A 235 3.65 6.97 -7.04
CA GLU A 235 2.83 6.40 -5.97
C GLU A 235 3.74 6.22 -4.75
N LEU A 236 3.36 6.84 -3.65
CA LEU A 236 4.07 6.75 -2.37
C LEU A 236 3.22 5.94 -1.40
N THR A 237 3.78 4.87 -0.85
CA THR A 237 3.12 4.01 0.13
C THR A 237 3.93 3.93 1.40
N ALA A 238 3.32 4.24 2.54
CA ALA A 238 3.89 4.03 3.87
C ALA A 238 3.03 3.01 4.62
N ASP A 239 3.64 1.91 5.02
CA ASP A 239 3.03 0.78 5.73
C ASP A 239 3.68 0.67 7.12
N VAL A 240 2.91 0.95 8.16
CA VAL A 240 3.36 0.97 9.55
C VAL A 240 2.72 -0.18 10.31
N LEU A 241 3.55 -1.06 10.88
CA LEU A 241 3.13 -2.12 11.81
C LEU A 241 3.53 -1.75 13.24
N ARG A 242 2.55 -1.61 14.12
CA ARG A 242 2.74 -1.19 15.50
C ARG A 242 2.85 -2.38 16.46
N PRO A 243 3.47 -2.20 17.64
CA PRO A 243 3.51 -3.25 18.67
C PRO A 243 2.14 -3.68 19.20
N ASP A 244 1.13 -2.81 19.13
CA ASP A 244 -0.24 -3.12 19.54
C ASP A 244 -1.00 -4.00 18.52
N GLY A 245 -0.33 -4.43 17.45
CA GLY A 245 -0.94 -5.22 16.38
C GLY A 245 -1.72 -4.40 15.35
N THR A 246 -1.74 -3.06 15.47
CA THR A 246 -2.35 -2.19 14.47
C THR A 246 -1.42 -2.02 13.27
N ARG A 247 -1.97 -2.18 12.07
CA ARG A 247 -1.31 -1.84 10.80
C ARG A 247 -2.00 -0.68 10.13
N VAL A 248 -1.22 0.30 9.69
CA VAL A 248 -1.70 1.49 8.96
C VAL A 248 -0.96 1.57 7.64
N VAL A 249 -1.69 1.46 6.53
CA VAL A 249 -1.14 1.60 5.18
C VAL A 249 -1.69 2.87 4.55
N VAL A 250 -0.84 3.85 4.27
CA VAL A 250 -1.21 5.07 3.56
C VAL A 250 -0.59 5.05 2.18
N THR A 251 -1.42 5.25 1.15
CA THR A 251 -0.98 5.37 -0.25
C THR A 251 -1.39 6.72 -0.80
N ALA A 252 -0.45 7.45 -1.41
CA ALA A 252 -0.71 8.71 -2.09
C ALA A 252 -0.27 8.60 -3.56
N THR A 253 -1.18 8.88 -4.48
CA THR A 253 -0.96 8.75 -5.92
C THR A 253 -1.36 10.04 -6.64
N GLY A 254 -0.48 10.54 -7.52
CA GLY A 254 -0.75 11.76 -8.29
C GLY A 254 -0.85 13.03 -7.44
N THR A 255 -0.26 13.02 -6.23
CA THR A 255 -0.25 14.16 -5.31
C THR A 255 1.10 14.88 -5.35
N ALA A 256 1.13 16.13 -4.87
CA ALA A 256 2.40 16.83 -4.61
C ALA A 256 3.08 16.40 -3.29
N TYR A 257 2.59 15.35 -2.62
CA TYR A 257 3.12 14.94 -1.33
C TYR A 257 4.51 14.33 -1.45
N ARG A 258 5.33 14.61 -0.44
CA ARG A 258 6.66 14.05 -0.28
C ARG A 258 6.62 12.80 0.60
N ALA A 259 7.66 11.97 0.50
CA ALA A 259 7.82 10.79 1.34
C ALA A 259 7.61 11.08 2.84
N ALA A 260 8.20 12.17 3.35
CA ALA A 260 8.05 12.56 4.76
C ALA A 260 6.59 12.87 5.16
N GLN A 261 5.78 13.40 4.25
CA GLN A 261 4.36 13.68 4.53
C GLN A 261 3.54 12.40 4.59
N VAL A 262 3.76 11.47 3.64
CA VAL A 262 3.06 10.17 3.63
C VAL A 262 3.46 9.32 4.84
N GLN A 263 4.74 9.37 5.23
CA GLN A 263 5.22 8.74 6.46
C GLN A 263 4.59 9.36 7.71
N ALA A 264 4.48 10.70 7.78
CA ALA A 264 3.83 11.38 8.90
C ALA A 264 2.34 11.01 9.01
N LEU A 265 1.64 10.87 7.88
CA LEU A 265 0.27 10.37 7.84
C LEU A 265 0.18 8.97 8.45
N ALA A 266 0.98 8.01 7.95
CA ALA A 266 0.93 6.62 8.43
C ALA A 266 1.36 6.45 9.90
N THR A 267 2.33 7.26 10.36
CA THR A 267 2.86 7.21 11.73
C THR A 267 2.06 8.03 12.74
N SER A 268 0.95 8.65 12.33
CA SER A 268 0.09 9.42 13.23
C SER A 268 -0.48 8.55 14.36
N LYS A 269 -0.20 8.93 15.60
CA LYS A 269 -0.74 8.27 16.81
C LYS A 269 -2.27 8.38 16.95
N ARG A 270 -2.90 9.17 16.08
CA ARG A 270 -4.35 9.36 16.07
C ARG A 270 -5.11 8.20 15.40
N TRP A 271 -4.43 7.40 14.59
CA TRP A 271 -5.02 6.15 14.10
C TRP A 271 -5.23 5.20 15.28
N GLN A 272 -6.48 4.86 15.55
CA GLN A 272 -6.89 3.97 16.63
C GLN A 272 -7.94 3.01 16.08
N GLN A 273 -7.79 1.72 16.39
CA GLN A 273 -8.78 0.70 16.02
C GLN A 273 -10.08 0.82 16.83
N TRP A 274 -9.98 1.30 18.08
CA TRP A 274 -11.10 1.46 19.01
C TRP A 274 -11.29 2.94 19.33
N VAL A 275 -12.49 3.47 19.12
CA VAL A 275 -12.82 4.90 19.32
C VAL A 275 -14.01 5.05 20.27
N GLU A 276 -14.27 6.28 20.70
CA GLU A 276 -15.50 6.59 21.43
C GLU A 276 -16.67 6.65 20.46
N PRO A 277 -17.88 6.20 20.85
CA PRO A 277 -19.03 6.20 19.94
C PRO A 277 -19.27 7.54 19.24
N ARG A 278 -19.14 8.65 19.98
CA ARG A 278 -19.26 10.01 19.44
C ARG A 278 -18.36 10.31 18.23
N VAL A 279 -17.21 9.64 18.11
CA VAL A 279 -16.29 9.82 16.97
C VAL A 279 -16.92 9.27 15.69
N ASN A 280 -17.54 8.09 15.78
CA ASN A 280 -18.26 7.49 14.66
C ASN A 280 -19.53 8.28 14.36
N ASP A 281 -20.32 8.65 15.37
CA ASP A 281 -21.53 9.47 15.20
C ASP A 281 -21.23 10.79 14.45
N THR A 282 -20.20 11.51 14.91
CA THR A 282 -19.78 12.78 14.28
C THR A 282 -19.34 12.57 12.82
N ALA A 283 -18.67 11.46 12.53
CA ALA A 283 -18.17 11.18 11.18
C ALA A 283 -19.31 10.80 10.21
N GLU A 284 -20.33 10.11 10.70
CA GLU A 284 -21.54 9.80 9.92
C GLU A 284 -22.32 11.07 9.58
N GLU A 285 -22.47 12.00 10.53
CA GLU A 285 -23.15 13.29 10.30
C GLU A 285 -22.44 14.16 9.25
N VAL A 286 -21.12 14.11 9.18
CA VAL A 286 -20.32 14.87 8.19
C VAL A 286 -20.27 14.17 6.83
N GLY A 287 -20.39 12.85 6.81
CA GLY A 287 -20.27 12.03 5.60
C GLY A 287 -21.56 11.77 4.82
N GLY A 288 -22.73 12.00 5.45
CA GLY A 288 -24.07 11.84 4.85
C GLY A 288 -24.54 13.07 4.09
#